data_AF-A0AAD5M962-F1
#
_entry.id   AF-A0AAD5M962-F1
#
_cell.length_a   1.000
_cell.length_b   1.000
_cell.length_c   1.000
_cell.angle_alpha   90.00
_cell.angle_beta   90.00
_cell.angle_gamma   90.00
#
_symmetry.space_group_name_H-M   'P 1'
#
loop_
_entity.id
_entity.type
_entity.pdbx_description
1 polymer ?
#
loop_
_entity_poly.entity_id
_entity_poly.type
_entity_poly.pdbx_seq_one_letter_code
_entity_poly.pdbx_strand_id
1 'polypeptide(L)'
;MEKPNSQSKLLMILFGPTTTVSNETVIDWRLFCDNVIASQQLAKAIVKPLSDVLYLLMTTQNFYDKRYRWSQYDVFNVLEELSTIPEPWSFDNFVYLLLYRPQLIPISLVARMNHSYIEEACLMFNSFMTISYRWNMNLDEVVRQPLMQTMRALSKDRGRHFYNNICDSYAKQLKDLSALGEEGAEDLAVLIASHASLGSLIQDMSGSLW
;
A
#
# COMPACT_ATOMS: atom_id res chain seq x y z
N MET A 1 -24.50 16.18 -5.34
CA MET A 1 -24.07 14.79 -5.13
C MET A 1 -23.64 14.23 -6.46
N GLU A 2 -22.34 14.29 -6.79
CA GLU A 2 -21.80 13.51 -7.89
C GLU A 2 -21.91 12.03 -7.52
N LYS A 3 -22.45 11.22 -8.43
CA LYS A 3 -22.56 9.76 -8.24
C LYS A 3 -21.14 9.20 -8.08
N PRO A 4 -20.93 8.18 -7.22
CA PRO A 4 -19.67 7.44 -7.23
C PRO A 4 -19.46 6.88 -8.63
N ASN A 5 -18.39 7.36 -9.23
CA ASN A 5 -17.94 7.01 -10.55
C ASN A 5 -17.51 5.53 -10.43
N SER A 6 -18.24 4.59 -11.05
CA SER A 6 -18.17 3.14 -10.74
C SER A 6 -16.95 2.45 -11.33
N GLN A 7 -15.78 3.08 -11.29
CA GLN A 7 -14.56 2.56 -11.89
C GLN A 7 -14.09 1.31 -11.18
N SER A 8 -14.04 1.31 -9.85
CA SER A 8 -13.59 0.14 -9.08
C SER A 8 -14.43 -1.09 -9.37
N LYS A 9 -15.74 -0.90 -9.58
CA LYS A 9 -16.65 -1.99 -9.97
C LYS A 9 -16.26 -2.61 -11.30
N LEU A 10 -15.93 -1.79 -12.30
CA LEU A 10 -15.47 -2.28 -13.60
C LEU A 10 -14.12 -3.01 -13.47
N LEU A 11 -13.19 -2.49 -12.67
CA LEU A 11 -11.92 -3.16 -12.42
C LEU A 11 -12.13 -4.55 -11.80
N MET A 12 -13.02 -4.66 -10.82
CA MET A 12 -13.34 -5.94 -10.18
C MET A 12 -14.08 -6.91 -11.12
N ILE A 13 -14.93 -6.41 -12.03
CA ILE A 13 -15.53 -7.25 -13.08
C ILE A 13 -14.48 -7.84 -14.02
N LEU A 14 -13.48 -7.03 -14.39
CA LEU A 14 -12.48 -7.42 -15.39
C LEU A 14 -11.30 -8.21 -14.81
N PHE A 15 -10.90 -7.90 -13.58
CA PHE A 15 -9.64 -8.36 -12.98
C PHE A 15 -9.79 -8.88 -11.55
N GLY A 16 -10.99 -8.79 -10.96
CA GLY A 16 -11.25 -9.27 -9.63
C GLY A 16 -11.26 -10.81 -9.55
N PRO A 17 -11.08 -11.36 -8.35
CA PRO A 17 -11.19 -12.79 -8.12
C PRO A 17 -12.63 -13.25 -8.40
N THR A 18 -12.77 -14.51 -8.80
CA THR A 18 -14.08 -15.15 -8.99
C THR A 18 -14.21 -16.38 -8.11
N THR A 19 -15.44 -16.67 -7.73
CA THR A 19 -15.84 -17.86 -6.99
C THR A 19 -17.04 -18.52 -7.69
N THR A 20 -17.41 -19.72 -7.26
CA THR A 20 -18.56 -20.44 -7.79
C THR A 20 -19.68 -20.46 -6.77
N VAL A 21 -20.84 -19.89 -7.11
CA VAL A 21 -22.05 -19.92 -6.30
C VAL A 21 -23.15 -20.57 -7.13
N SER A 22 -23.74 -21.65 -6.64
CA SER A 22 -24.83 -22.37 -7.33
C SER A 22 -24.49 -22.77 -8.79
N ASN A 23 -23.26 -23.22 -9.03
CA ASN A 23 -22.69 -23.55 -10.36
C ASN A 23 -22.52 -22.36 -11.33
N GLU A 24 -22.66 -21.12 -10.86
CA GLU A 24 -22.37 -19.92 -11.63
C GLU A 24 -21.06 -19.27 -11.16
N THR A 25 -20.24 -18.82 -12.11
CA THR A 25 -19.04 -18.03 -11.80
C THR A 25 -19.44 -16.60 -11.49
N VAL A 26 -19.13 -16.14 -10.28
CA VAL A 26 -19.44 -14.80 -9.80
C VAL A 26 -18.17 -14.13 -9.28
N ILE A 27 -18.15 -12.79 -9.26
CA ILE A 27 -17.04 -12.02 -8.69
C ILE A 27 -17.07 -12.16 -7.17
N ASP A 28 -15.93 -12.51 -6.58
CA ASP A 28 -15.78 -12.64 -5.14
C ASP A 28 -15.36 -11.29 -4.52
N TRP A 29 -16.34 -10.42 -4.32
CA TRP A 29 -16.13 -9.09 -3.72
C TRP A 29 -15.64 -9.15 -2.27
N ARG A 30 -16.00 -10.21 -1.55
CA ARG A 30 -15.76 -10.32 -0.11
C ARG A 30 -14.40 -10.91 0.21
N LEU A 31 -13.77 -11.62 -0.73
CA LEU A 31 -12.46 -12.24 -0.52
C LEU A 31 -11.45 -11.28 0.11
N PHE A 32 -11.36 -10.04 -0.39
CA PHE A 32 -10.40 -9.06 0.11
C PHE A 32 -10.81 -8.41 1.44
N CYS A 33 -12.09 -8.45 1.80
CA CYS A 33 -12.63 -7.86 3.03
C CYS A 33 -12.56 -8.84 4.19
N ASP A 34 -13.02 -10.07 3.97
CA ASP A 34 -13.19 -11.07 5.02
C ASP A 34 -11.89 -11.83 5.33
N ASN A 35 -10.87 -11.74 4.46
CA ASN A 35 -9.63 -12.51 4.60
C ASN A 35 -8.38 -11.66 4.37
N VAL A 36 -7.29 -12.02 5.07
CA VAL A 36 -5.93 -11.59 4.72
C VAL A 36 -5.30 -12.68 3.85
N ILE A 37 -4.79 -12.30 2.68
CA ILE A 37 -4.21 -13.26 1.74
C ILE A 37 -2.81 -13.67 2.22
N ALA A 38 -2.73 -14.81 2.91
CA ALA A 38 -1.52 -15.21 3.62
C ALA A 38 -0.29 -15.52 2.72
N SER A 39 -0.48 -16.02 1.49
CA SER A 39 0.64 -16.42 0.64
C SER A 39 0.93 -15.42 -0.48
N GLN A 40 2.22 -15.15 -0.71
CA GLN A 40 2.67 -14.30 -1.81
C GLN A 40 2.24 -14.83 -3.18
N GLN A 41 2.21 -16.15 -3.36
CA GLN A 41 1.79 -16.76 -4.63
C GLN A 41 0.31 -16.51 -4.91
N LEU A 42 -0.56 -16.67 -3.90
CA LEU A 42 -1.98 -16.39 -4.06
C LEU A 42 -2.21 -14.90 -4.26
N ALA A 43 -1.60 -14.04 -3.44
CA ALA A 43 -1.70 -12.59 -3.60
C ALA A 43 -1.23 -12.14 -4.99
N LYS A 44 -0.20 -12.78 -5.56
CA LYS A 44 0.29 -12.51 -6.91
C LYS A 44 -0.73 -12.94 -7.98
N ALA A 45 -1.51 -13.99 -7.74
CA ALA A 45 -2.53 -14.44 -8.67
C ALA A 45 -3.77 -13.53 -8.66
N ILE A 46 -4.20 -13.04 -7.49
CA ILE A 46 -5.50 -12.36 -7.34
C ILE A 46 -5.41 -10.85 -7.11
N VAL A 47 -4.37 -10.34 -6.44
CA VAL A 47 -4.22 -8.89 -6.15
C VAL A 47 -3.44 -8.20 -7.27
N LYS A 48 -2.37 -8.84 -7.77
CA LYS A 48 -1.50 -8.23 -8.79
C LYS A 48 -2.24 -7.78 -10.06
N PRO A 49 -3.24 -8.51 -10.61
CA PRO A 49 -3.96 -8.03 -11.79
C PRO A 49 -4.62 -6.66 -11.57
N LEU A 50 -5.19 -6.41 -10.39
CA LEU A 50 -5.78 -5.13 -10.01
C LEU A 50 -4.69 -4.05 -9.87
N SER A 51 -3.55 -4.41 -9.26
CA SER A 51 -2.39 -3.52 -9.16
C SER A 51 -1.86 -3.11 -10.55
N ASP A 52 -1.75 -4.08 -11.46
CA ASP A 52 -1.25 -3.88 -12.84
C ASP A 52 -2.10 -2.90 -13.63
N VAL A 53 -3.44 -3.02 -13.55
CA VAL A 53 -4.33 -2.10 -14.27
C VAL A 53 -4.29 -0.69 -13.67
N LEU A 54 -4.19 -0.55 -12.35
CA LEU A 54 -4.03 0.77 -11.71
C LEU A 54 -2.74 1.45 -12.13
N TYR A 55 -1.64 0.70 -12.19
CA TYR A 55 -0.38 1.19 -12.73
C TYR A 55 -0.50 1.58 -14.21
N LEU A 56 -1.18 0.76 -15.03
CA LEU A 56 -1.44 1.09 -16.42
C LEU A 56 -2.21 2.42 -16.55
N LEU A 57 -3.28 2.61 -15.77
CA LEU A 57 -4.03 3.86 -15.74
C LEU A 57 -3.11 5.04 -15.41
N MET A 58 -2.23 4.92 -14.40
CA MET A 58 -1.26 5.96 -14.06
C MET A 58 -0.33 6.31 -15.22
N THR A 59 0.13 5.33 -16.02
CA THR A 59 1.01 5.60 -17.17
C THR A 59 0.33 6.36 -18.31
N THR A 60 -1.01 6.38 -18.36
CA THR A 60 -1.77 7.09 -19.40
C THR A 60 -1.61 8.61 -19.32
N GLN A 61 -1.10 9.15 -18.21
CA GLN A 61 -0.78 10.58 -18.07
C GLN A 61 0.12 11.09 -19.21
N ASN A 62 0.92 10.19 -19.80
CA ASN A 62 1.86 10.47 -20.90
C ASN A 62 1.23 10.38 -22.30
N PHE A 63 -0.06 10.03 -22.42
CA PHE A 63 -0.71 9.90 -23.73
C PHE A 63 -0.85 11.25 -24.44
N TYR A 64 -0.87 11.26 -25.77
CA TYR A 64 -1.02 12.50 -26.53
C TYR A 64 -2.41 13.12 -26.32
N ASP A 65 -3.47 12.32 -26.50
CA ASP A 65 -4.86 12.76 -26.33
C ASP A 65 -5.23 12.87 -24.85
N LYS A 66 -5.63 14.08 -24.43
CA LYS A 66 -5.98 14.40 -23.04
C LYS A 66 -7.20 13.63 -22.52
N ARG A 67 -8.10 13.17 -23.40
CA ARG A 67 -9.33 12.46 -23.00
C ARG A 67 -9.07 11.10 -22.37
N TYR A 68 -7.91 10.52 -22.64
CA TYR A 68 -7.52 9.21 -22.12
C TYR A 68 -6.47 9.30 -21.02
N ARG A 69 -6.13 10.50 -20.55
CA ARG A 69 -5.15 10.70 -19.49
C ARG A 69 -5.82 10.57 -18.14
N TRP A 70 -5.20 9.79 -17.26
CA TRP A 70 -5.53 9.74 -15.85
C TRP A 70 -4.46 10.49 -15.07
N SER A 71 -4.91 11.33 -14.15
CA SER A 71 -4.02 11.98 -13.18
C SER A 71 -3.74 11.04 -12.00
N GLN A 72 -2.71 11.37 -11.21
CA GLN A 72 -2.47 10.68 -9.94
C GLN A 72 -3.68 10.77 -9.00
N TYR A 73 -4.43 11.87 -9.04
CA TYR A 73 -5.65 12.06 -8.26
C TYR A 73 -6.76 11.10 -8.72
N ASP A 74 -6.94 10.91 -10.03
CA ASP A 74 -7.91 9.95 -10.55
C ASP A 74 -7.58 8.51 -10.13
N VAL A 75 -6.29 8.14 -10.22
CA VAL A 75 -5.81 6.82 -9.78
C VAL A 75 -5.97 6.63 -8.27
N PHE A 76 -5.69 7.66 -7.47
CA PHE A 76 -5.93 7.64 -6.03
C PHE A 76 -7.42 7.40 -5.71
N ASN A 77 -8.33 8.10 -6.40
CA ASN A 77 -9.76 7.93 -6.17
C ASN A 77 -10.22 6.50 -6.49
N VAL A 78 -9.70 5.87 -7.54
CA VAL A 78 -10.02 4.46 -7.85
C VAL A 78 -9.39 3.51 -6.85
N LEU A 79 -8.16 3.77 -6.38
CA LEU A 79 -7.53 3.01 -5.29
C LEU A 79 -8.41 3.01 -4.04
N GLU A 80 -8.88 4.18 -3.62
CA GLU A 80 -9.74 4.34 -2.45
C GLU A 80 -11.12 3.71 -2.70
N GLU A 81 -11.75 3.93 -3.86
CA GLU A 81 -13.03 3.31 -4.19
C GLU A 81 -12.93 1.77 -4.18
N LEU A 82 -11.83 1.21 -4.71
CA LEU A 82 -11.59 -0.22 -4.77
C LEU A 82 -11.39 -0.86 -3.40
N SER A 83 -10.67 -0.18 -2.50
CA SER A 83 -10.35 -0.71 -1.17
C SER A 83 -11.41 -0.40 -0.11
N THR A 84 -12.41 0.43 -0.39
CA THR A 84 -13.44 0.84 0.58
C THR A 84 -14.86 0.44 0.19
N ILE A 85 -15.16 0.18 -1.09
CA ILE A 85 -16.51 -0.11 -1.59
C ILE A 85 -16.53 -1.52 -2.24
N PRO A 86 -17.51 -2.38 -1.89
CA PRO A 86 -18.67 -2.13 -1.03
C PRO A 86 -18.37 -2.17 0.47
N GLU A 87 -17.33 -2.89 0.89
CA GLU A 87 -16.85 -2.97 2.26
C GLU A 87 -15.32 -2.77 2.25
N PRO A 88 -14.73 -2.24 3.34
CA PRO A 88 -13.29 -2.07 3.42
C PRO A 88 -12.53 -3.38 3.28
N TRP A 89 -11.48 -3.37 2.45
CA TRP A 89 -10.52 -4.46 2.37
C TRP A 89 -9.75 -4.58 3.69
N SER A 90 -9.23 -5.78 3.95
CA SER A 90 -8.21 -5.92 4.98
C SER A 90 -7.00 -5.05 4.62
N PHE A 91 -6.40 -4.44 5.65
CA PHE A 91 -5.30 -3.49 5.48
C PHE A 91 -4.12 -4.11 4.72
N ASP A 92 -3.78 -5.35 5.04
CA ASP A 92 -2.70 -6.09 4.40
C ASP A 92 -2.97 -6.33 2.91
N ASN A 93 -4.21 -6.63 2.50
CA ASN A 93 -4.54 -6.79 1.08
C ASN A 93 -4.35 -5.49 0.30
N PHE A 94 -4.70 -4.34 0.90
CA PHE A 94 -4.42 -3.04 0.31
C PHE A 94 -2.91 -2.78 0.21
N VAL A 95 -2.14 -3.15 1.24
CA VAL A 95 -0.67 -3.05 1.19
C VAL A 95 -0.10 -3.94 0.07
N TYR A 96 -0.58 -5.17 -0.10
CA TYR A 96 -0.16 -6.06 -1.19
C TYR A 96 -0.41 -5.43 -2.57
N LEU A 97 -1.56 -4.78 -2.75
CA LEU A 97 -1.90 -4.07 -3.97
C LEU A 97 -0.84 -3.04 -4.34
N LEU A 98 -0.36 -2.27 -3.36
CA LEU A 98 0.67 -1.27 -3.58
C LEU A 98 2.07 -1.88 -3.78
N LEU A 99 2.40 -2.96 -3.06
CA LEU A 99 3.70 -3.63 -3.18
C LEU A 99 3.91 -4.30 -4.55
N TYR A 100 2.85 -4.77 -5.22
CA TYR A 100 2.97 -5.34 -6.57
C TYR A 100 3.26 -4.30 -7.66
N ARG A 101 2.87 -3.04 -7.44
CA ARG A 101 3.22 -1.89 -8.28
C ARG A 101 3.66 -0.73 -7.38
N PRO A 102 4.93 -0.74 -6.94
CA PRO A 102 5.44 0.21 -5.95
C PRO A 102 5.29 1.68 -6.36
N GLN A 103 5.11 1.98 -7.65
CA GLN A 103 4.83 3.31 -8.15
C GLN A 103 3.47 3.87 -7.69
N LEU A 104 2.58 3.03 -7.16
CA LEU A 104 1.33 3.45 -6.53
C LEU A 104 1.53 3.93 -5.08
N ILE A 105 2.61 3.49 -4.41
CA ILE A 105 2.90 3.85 -3.01
C ILE A 105 2.95 5.38 -2.80
N PRO A 106 3.65 6.18 -3.63
CA PRO A 106 3.71 7.62 -3.43
C PRO A 106 2.36 8.29 -3.60
N ILE A 107 1.53 7.79 -4.52
CA ILE A 107 0.16 8.31 -4.73
C ILE A 107 -0.64 8.15 -3.42
N SER A 108 -0.65 6.96 -2.84
CA SER A 108 -1.40 6.67 -1.62
C SER A 108 -0.83 7.38 -0.39
N LEU A 109 0.49 7.40 -0.20
CA LEU A 109 1.12 8.04 0.96
C LEU A 109 1.02 9.56 0.92
N VAL A 110 1.28 10.20 -0.23
CA VAL A 110 1.18 11.66 -0.35
C VAL A 110 -0.26 12.11 -0.09
N ALA A 111 -1.26 11.40 -0.63
CA ALA A 111 -2.65 11.71 -0.37
C ALA A 111 -3.00 11.62 1.12
N ARG A 112 -2.61 10.54 1.81
CA ARG A 112 -2.85 10.35 3.25
C ARG A 112 -2.17 11.43 4.09
N MET A 113 -0.90 11.72 3.81
CA MET A 113 -0.14 12.78 4.49
C MET A 113 -0.72 14.17 4.25
N ASN A 114 -1.35 14.40 3.10
CA ASN A 114 -1.97 15.68 2.79
C ASN A 114 -3.35 15.89 3.46
N HIS A 115 -4.02 14.80 3.85
CA HIS A 115 -5.35 14.80 4.48
C HIS A 115 -5.32 14.39 5.96
N SER A 116 -4.17 14.52 6.62
CA SER A 116 -3.99 14.25 8.06
C SER A 116 -4.20 12.79 8.50
N TYR A 117 -4.08 11.82 7.58
CA TYR A 117 -4.11 10.38 7.88
C TYR A 117 -2.70 9.83 8.15
N ILE A 118 -1.97 10.48 9.05
CA ILE A 118 -0.55 10.16 9.30
C ILE A 118 -0.35 8.81 9.97
N GLU A 119 -1.25 8.44 10.89
CA GLU A 119 -1.18 7.15 11.58
C GLU A 119 -1.30 5.99 10.58
N GLU A 120 -2.26 6.09 9.65
CA GLU A 120 -2.43 5.12 8.57
C GLU A 120 -1.19 5.07 7.65
N ALA A 121 -0.64 6.23 7.28
CA ALA A 121 0.59 6.29 6.47
C ALA A 121 1.79 5.62 7.17
N CYS A 122 1.90 5.74 8.50
CA CYS A 122 2.97 5.09 9.27
C CYS A 122 2.75 3.59 9.40
N LEU A 123 1.49 3.15 9.56
CA LEU A 123 1.14 1.73 9.50
C LEU A 123 1.48 1.14 8.13
N MET A 124 1.17 1.85 7.05
CA MET A 124 1.51 1.42 5.68
C MET A 124 3.02 1.28 5.53
N PHE A 125 3.80 2.27 6.00
CA PHE A 125 5.25 2.20 6.01
C PHE A 125 5.74 0.91 6.69
N ASN A 126 5.30 0.63 7.91
CA ASN A 126 5.73 -0.56 8.64
C ASN A 126 5.31 -1.85 7.94
N SER A 127 4.09 -1.92 7.40
CA SER A 127 3.62 -3.06 6.63
C SER A 127 4.41 -3.27 5.34
N PHE A 128 4.81 -2.20 4.63
CA PHE A 128 5.68 -2.33 3.46
C PHE A 128 7.01 -2.99 3.82
N MET A 129 7.60 -2.60 4.96
CA MET A 129 8.87 -3.14 5.44
C MET A 129 8.74 -4.63 5.77
N THR A 130 7.77 -4.98 6.63
CA THR A 130 7.62 -6.34 7.16
C THR A 130 7.16 -7.33 6.08
N ILE A 131 6.18 -6.95 5.25
CA ILE A 131 5.69 -7.83 4.18
C ILE A 131 6.76 -8.03 3.11
N SER A 132 7.42 -6.96 2.66
CA SER A 132 8.47 -7.08 1.65
C SER A 132 9.63 -7.94 2.14
N TYR A 133 9.99 -7.84 3.42
CA TYR A 133 10.99 -8.70 4.04
C TYR A 133 10.53 -10.17 4.08
N ARG A 134 9.32 -10.44 4.60
CA ARG A 134 8.73 -11.79 4.68
C ARG A 134 8.63 -12.47 3.30
N TRP A 135 8.32 -11.69 2.27
CA TRP A 135 8.17 -12.16 0.90
C TRP A 135 9.46 -12.12 0.07
N ASN A 136 10.60 -11.82 0.72
CA ASN A 136 11.91 -11.75 0.10
C ASN A 136 11.93 -10.88 -1.18
N MET A 137 11.23 -9.74 -1.13
CA MET A 137 11.17 -8.78 -2.21
C MET A 137 12.44 -7.91 -2.23
N ASN A 138 12.77 -7.35 -3.39
CA ASN A 138 13.85 -6.36 -3.49
C ASN A 138 13.44 -5.06 -2.78
N LEU A 139 13.88 -4.91 -1.53
CA LEU A 139 13.54 -3.79 -0.65
C LEU A 139 13.94 -2.42 -1.22
N ASP A 140 15.02 -2.36 -2.01
CA ASP A 140 15.44 -1.10 -2.63
C ASP A 140 14.42 -0.62 -3.66
N GLU A 141 14.00 -1.53 -4.54
CA GLU A 141 13.05 -1.25 -5.62
C GLU A 141 11.62 -1.04 -5.09
N VAL A 142 11.19 -1.91 -4.17
CA VAL A 142 9.80 -1.98 -3.73
C VAL A 142 9.49 -0.98 -2.61
N VAL A 143 10.48 -0.61 -1.80
CA VAL A 143 10.25 0.22 -0.60
C VAL A 143 11.08 1.50 -0.63
N ARG A 144 12.42 1.42 -0.80
CA ARG A 144 13.27 2.63 -0.75
C ARG A 144 12.88 3.65 -1.82
N GLN A 145 12.86 3.25 -3.10
CA GLN A 145 12.63 4.17 -4.20
C GLN A 145 11.28 4.90 -4.09
N PRO A 146 10.14 4.22 -3.88
CA PRO A 146 8.85 4.88 -3.69
C PRO A 146 8.80 5.79 -2.46
N LEU A 147 9.39 5.37 -1.33
CA LEU A 147 9.40 6.22 -0.13
C LEU A 147 10.22 7.49 -0.34
N MET A 148 11.36 7.42 -1.02
CA MET A 148 12.11 8.62 -1.36
C MET A 148 11.36 9.52 -2.34
N GLN A 149 10.55 8.96 -3.25
CA GLN A 149 9.63 9.74 -4.09
C GLN A 149 8.55 10.44 -3.26
N THR A 150 7.95 9.75 -2.28
CA THR A 150 7.01 10.34 -1.33
C THR A 150 7.65 11.50 -0.57
N MET A 151 8.84 11.31 0.00
CA MET A 151 9.54 12.34 0.76
C MET A 151 9.83 13.59 -0.08
N ARG A 152 10.21 13.41 -1.36
CA ARG A 152 10.44 14.52 -2.31
C ARG A 152 9.15 15.25 -2.69
N ALA A 153 8.00 14.57 -2.66
CA ALA A 153 6.70 15.14 -3.01
C ALA A 153 6.04 15.91 -1.84
N LEU A 154 6.44 15.61 -0.60
CA LEU A 154 5.94 16.31 0.58
C LEU A 154 6.66 17.65 0.81
N SER A 155 5.98 18.59 1.47
CA SER A 155 6.67 19.76 2.03
C SER A 155 7.63 19.34 3.13
N LYS A 156 8.67 20.14 3.42
CA LYS A 156 9.64 19.84 4.49
C LYS A 156 8.96 19.56 5.83
N ASP A 157 7.96 20.36 6.19
CA ASP A 157 7.22 20.18 7.46
C ASP A 157 6.43 18.87 7.48
N ARG A 158 5.73 18.53 6.38
CA ARG A 158 5.00 17.25 6.28
C ARG A 158 5.94 16.05 6.26
N GLY A 159 7.08 16.16 5.57
CA GLY A 159 8.11 15.13 5.56
C GLY A 159 8.71 14.90 6.95
N ARG A 160 8.99 15.96 7.71
CA ARG A 160 9.45 15.87 9.11
C ARG A 160 8.41 15.22 9.99
N HIS A 161 7.15 15.62 9.83
CA HIS A 161 6.05 15.04 10.59
C HIS A 161 5.92 13.55 10.29
N PHE A 162 5.99 13.15 9.02
CA PHE A 162 5.97 11.74 8.62
C PHE A 162 7.13 10.94 9.24
N TYR A 163 8.36 11.43 9.09
CA TYR A 163 9.55 10.79 9.63
C TYR A 163 9.46 10.58 11.15
N ASN A 164 9.08 11.62 11.90
CA ASN A 164 8.97 11.51 13.36
C ASN A 164 7.92 10.47 13.76
N ASN A 165 6.76 10.45 13.10
CA ASN A 165 5.70 9.48 13.40
C ASN A 165 6.10 8.04 13.00
N ILE A 166 6.90 7.85 11.96
CA ILE A 166 7.48 6.52 11.65
C ILE A 166 8.36 6.04 12.81
N CYS A 167 9.26 6.90 13.30
CA CYS A 167 10.14 6.57 14.42
C CYS A 167 9.34 6.24 15.69
N ASP A 168 8.33 7.06 16.01
CA ASP A 168 7.47 6.86 17.17
C ASP A 168 6.63 5.58 17.04
N SER A 169 6.07 5.33 15.85
CA SER A 169 5.30 4.12 15.54
C SER A 169 6.16 2.86 15.66
N TYR A 170 7.38 2.90 15.13
CA TYR A 170 8.34 1.79 15.25
C TYR A 170 8.72 1.52 16.70
N ALA A 171 9.06 2.57 17.47
CA ALA A 171 9.38 2.43 18.89
C ALA A 171 8.22 1.85 19.70
N LYS A 172 6.98 2.28 19.38
CA LYS A 172 5.76 1.73 19.99
C LYS A 172 5.59 0.25 19.65
N GLN A 173 5.70 -0.14 18.38
CA GLN A 173 5.56 -1.54 17.97
C GLN A 173 6.62 -2.45 18.60
N LEU A 174 7.87 -1.99 18.71
CA LEU A 174 8.93 -2.71 19.41
C LEU A 174 8.56 -2.97 20.88
N LYS A 175 8.06 -1.94 21.57
CA LYS A 175 7.64 -2.05 22.97
C LYS A 175 6.47 -3.02 23.13
N ASP A 176 5.46 -2.88 22.28
CA ASP A 176 4.23 -3.67 22.35
C ASP A 176 4.53 -5.15 22.08
N LEU A 177 5.31 -5.47 21.03
CA LEU A 177 5.70 -6.85 20.73
C LEU A 177 6.65 -7.44 21.77
N SER A 178 7.58 -6.65 22.31
CA SER A 178 8.46 -7.09 23.39
C SER A 178 7.69 -7.41 24.68
N ALA A 179 6.56 -6.76 24.92
CA ALA A 179 5.73 -7.03 26.10
C ALA A 179 4.96 -8.35 26.01
N LEU A 180 4.77 -8.90 24.81
CA LEU A 180 4.12 -10.20 24.59
C LEU A 180 5.04 -11.39 24.86
N GLY A 181 6.32 -11.17 25.11
CA GLY A 181 7.28 -12.24 25.42
C GLY A 181 7.41 -13.26 24.29
N GLU A 182 7.22 -14.54 24.60
CA GLU A 182 7.35 -15.63 23.62
C GLU A 182 6.30 -15.54 22.50
N GLU A 183 5.09 -15.07 22.79
CA GLU A 183 4.01 -14.95 21.79
C GLU A 183 4.30 -13.89 20.71
N GLY A 184 5.09 -12.86 21.05
CA GLY A 184 5.48 -11.79 20.13
C GLY A 184 6.87 -11.94 19.53
N ALA A 185 7.63 -12.99 19.89
CA ALA A 185 9.04 -13.11 19.56
C ALA A 185 9.30 -13.19 18.05
N GLU A 186 8.46 -13.93 17.31
CA GLU A 186 8.58 -14.06 15.86
C GLU A 186 8.30 -12.73 15.14
N ASP A 187 7.19 -12.09 15.48
CA ASP A 187 6.82 -10.79 14.90
C ASP A 187 7.84 -9.70 15.24
N LEU A 188 8.38 -9.71 16.46
CA LEU A 188 9.45 -8.80 16.89
C LEU A 188 10.73 -9.02 16.07
N ALA A 189 11.12 -10.28 15.86
CA ALA A 189 12.29 -10.62 15.05
C ALA A 189 12.14 -10.14 13.60
N VAL A 190 10.96 -10.33 13.00
CA VAL A 190 10.66 -9.82 11.65
C VAL A 190 10.70 -8.29 11.61
N LEU A 191 10.10 -7.62 12.59
CA LEU A 191 10.07 -6.18 12.66
C LEU A 191 11.49 -5.60 12.73
N ILE A 192 12.34 -6.14 13.61
CA ILE A 192 13.74 -5.72 13.75
C ILE A 192 14.53 -6.01 12.47
N ALA A 193 14.39 -7.21 11.90
CA ALA A 193 15.15 -7.60 10.72
C ALA A 193 14.76 -6.80 9.46
N SER A 194 13.48 -6.50 9.30
CA SER A 194 12.98 -5.68 8.19
C SER A 194 13.51 -4.24 8.27
N HIS A 195 13.48 -3.62 9.45
CA HIS A 195 14.04 -2.28 9.68
C HIS A 195 15.56 -2.24 9.55
N ALA A 196 16.28 -3.26 10.05
CA ALA A 196 17.72 -3.37 9.87
C ALA A 196 18.13 -3.43 8.39
N SER A 197 17.35 -4.16 7.57
CA SER A 197 17.58 -4.31 6.12
C SER A 197 17.43 -3.00 5.34
N LEU A 198 16.78 -1.99 5.93
CA LEU A 198 16.53 -0.68 5.34
C LEU A 198 17.01 0.46 6.26
N GLY A 199 17.98 0.20 7.14
CA GLY A 199 18.50 1.21 8.07
C GLY A 199 19.02 2.47 7.37
N SER A 200 19.63 2.33 6.19
CA SER A 200 20.06 3.48 5.38
C SER A 200 18.92 4.24 4.71
N LEU A 201 17.73 3.66 4.55
CA LEU A 201 16.56 4.40 4.05
C LEU A 201 16.09 5.43 5.09
N ILE A 202 16.02 5.07 6.38
CA ILE A 202 15.67 6.03 7.45
C ILE A 202 16.67 7.20 7.48
N GLN A 203 17.96 6.91 7.29
CA GLN A 203 19.00 7.93 7.19
C GLN A 203 18.80 8.84 5.97
N ASP A 204 18.53 8.27 4.80
CA ASP A 204 18.25 9.03 3.58
C ASP A 204 16.99 9.91 3.71
N MET A 205 15.94 9.37 4.33
CA MET A 205 14.71 10.11 4.63
C MET A 205 15.04 11.31 5.52
N SER A 206 15.80 11.11 6.60
CA SER A 206 16.26 12.19 7.46
C SER A 206 17.06 13.24 6.68
N GLY A 207 18.01 12.81 5.84
CA GLY A 207 18.82 13.70 5.00
C GLY A 207 18.00 14.54 4.02
N SER A 208 16.86 14.04 3.54
CA SER A 208 15.97 14.78 2.62
C SER A 208 15.22 15.96 3.27
N LEU A 209 15.24 16.06 4.60
CA LEU A 209 14.44 17.03 5.37
C LEU A 209 15.19 18.33 5.71
N TRP A 210 16.47 18.41 5.38
CA TRP A 210 17.36 19.52 5.68
C TRP A 210 17.84 20.16 4.37
#